data_AF-A0A2I0I0H8-F1
#
_entry.id   AF-A0A2I0I0H8-F1
#
_cell.length_a   1.000
_cell.length_b   1.000
_cell.length_c   1.000
_cell.angle_alpha   90.00
_cell.angle_beta   90.00
_cell.angle_gamma   90.00
#
_symmetry.space_group_name_H-M   'P 1'
#
loop_
_entity.id
_entity.type
_entity.pdbx_description
1 polymer ?
#
loop_
_entity_poly.entity_id
_entity_poly.type
_entity_poly.pdbx_seq_one_letter_code
_entity_poly.pdbx_strand_id
1 'polypeptide(L)'
;MNLTTLTKNDNAECLADALADQFKNQPCTNATGANTVPGTEAQLPAYPTLLEKCHLNVSNTRDGSVMPACVPNLVPSLVLSNFTQSQYSGNLNDTKYTGIGIGSENDWIVVILTTSTPEGGYSPASSDDAASLCSRTPLPSIFHLFFLLVGCLLLL
;
A
#
# COMPACT_ATOMS: atom_id res chain seq x y z
N MET A 1 3.20 27.43 11.83
CA MET A 1 3.34 26.01 11.43
C MET A 1 3.97 26.00 10.05
N ASN A 2 4.99 25.18 9.83
CA ASN A 2 5.61 25.00 8.52
C ASN A 2 5.21 23.59 8.03
N LEU A 3 4.01 23.48 7.43
CA LEU A 3 3.46 22.19 6.99
C LEU A 3 3.82 21.97 5.52
N THR A 4 4.32 20.78 5.20
CA THR A 4 4.54 20.36 3.83
C THR A 4 3.19 20.33 3.11
N THR A 5 3.10 20.93 1.92
CA THR A 5 1.92 20.77 1.08
C THR A 5 1.91 19.35 0.53
N LEU A 6 0.87 18.59 0.84
CA LEU A 6 0.71 17.22 0.35
C LEU A 6 0.21 17.24 -1.09
N THR A 7 0.87 16.45 -1.94
CA THR A 7 0.48 16.29 -3.34
C THR A 7 -0.46 15.09 -3.49
N LYS A 8 -1.53 15.21 -4.28
CA LYS A 8 -2.42 14.08 -4.55
C LYS A 8 -1.63 12.90 -5.14
N ASN A 9 -1.88 11.69 -4.64
CA ASN A 9 -1.35 10.43 -5.14
C ASN A 9 -2.53 9.52 -5.54
N ASP A 10 -2.69 9.28 -6.83
CA ASP A 10 -3.86 8.58 -7.39
C ASP A 10 -3.92 7.10 -6.96
N ASN A 11 -2.78 6.43 -6.78
CA ASN A 11 -2.77 5.04 -6.34
C ASN A 11 -3.10 4.91 -4.85
N ALA A 12 -2.64 5.88 -4.04
CA ALA A 12 -3.05 5.98 -2.65
C ALA A 12 -4.55 6.31 -2.53
N GLU A 13 -5.09 7.16 -3.41
CA GLU A 13 -6.53 7.42 -3.48
C GLU A 13 -7.31 6.15 -3.84
N CYS A 14 -6.88 5.40 -4.85
CA CYS A 14 -7.47 4.10 -5.19
C CYS A 14 -7.51 3.15 -3.98
N LEU A 15 -6.39 3.04 -3.25
CA LEU A 15 -6.33 2.16 -2.08
C LEU A 15 -7.24 2.66 -0.96
N ALA A 16 -7.32 3.98 -0.75
CA ALA A 16 -8.20 4.59 0.22
C ALA A 16 -9.68 4.31 -0.09
N ASP A 17 -10.08 4.42 -1.37
CA ASP A 17 -11.43 4.05 -1.83
C ASP A 17 -11.69 2.55 -1.59
N ALA A 18 -10.75 1.69 -1.97
CA ALA A 18 -10.88 0.24 -1.77
C ALA A 18 -11.02 -0.13 -0.29
N LEU A 19 -10.34 0.57 0.61
CA LEU A 19 -10.45 0.39 2.05
C LEU A 19 -11.78 0.91 2.59
N ALA A 20 -12.22 2.10 2.18
CA ALA A 20 -13.52 2.65 2.57
C ALA A 20 -14.66 1.69 2.15
N ASP A 21 -14.55 1.11 0.95
CA ASP A 21 -15.43 0.08 0.41
C ASP A 21 -15.52 -1.17 1.31
N GLN A 22 -14.39 -1.60 1.89
CA GLN A 22 -14.38 -2.73 2.83
C GLN A 22 -15.05 -2.38 4.15
N PHE A 23 -14.89 -1.14 4.61
CA PHE A 23 -15.44 -0.69 5.88
C PHE A 23 -16.94 -0.38 5.82
N LYS A 24 -17.53 -0.17 4.64
CA LYS A 24 -18.92 0.32 4.50
C LYS A 24 -20.01 -0.50 5.20
N ASN A 25 -19.74 -1.77 5.50
CA ASN A 25 -20.64 -2.67 6.22
C ASN A 25 -20.27 -2.84 7.71
N GLN A 26 -19.16 -2.25 8.16
CA GLN A 26 -18.75 -2.27 9.55
C GLN A 26 -19.46 -1.14 10.31
N PRO A 27 -19.96 -1.41 11.53
CA PRO A 27 -20.63 -0.41 12.33
C PRO A 27 -19.65 0.67 12.80
N CYS A 28 -20.08 1.93 12.69
CA CYS A 28 -19.36 3.09 13.19
C CYS A 28 -19.39 3.14 14.72
N THR A 29 -18.29 2.81 15.39
CA THR A 29 -18.23 2.79 16.87
C THR A 29 -16.98 3.50 17.41
N ASN A 30 -16.93 3.74 18.72
CA ASN A 30 -15.77 4.36 19.37
C ASN A 30 -14.50 3.49 19.34
N ALA A 31 -14.60 2.22 18.94
CA ALA A 31 -13.47 1.31 18.78
C ALA A 31 -12.99 1.20 17.33
N THR A 32 -13.44 2.10 16.45
CA THR A 32 -13.10 2.08 15.02
C THR A 32 -12.47 3.41 14.57
N GLY A 33 -11.53 3.32 13.63
CA GLY A 33 -10.91 4.49 13.00
C GLY A 33 -9.98 5.30 13.93
N ALA A 34 -10.05 6.63 13.89
CA ALA A 34 -9.13 7.51 14.62
C ALA A 34 -9.07 7.34 16.15
N ASN A 35 -10.09 6.72 16.75
CA ASN A 35 -10.18 6.48 18.19
C ASN A 35 -9.70 5.08 18.60
N THR A 36 -9.21 4.25 17.67
CA THR A 36 -8.61 2.95 18.03
C THR A 36 -7.34 3.15 18.85
N VAL A 37 -7.16 2.30 19.86
CA VAL A 37 -5.88 2.21 20.59
C VAL A 37 -4.81 1.70 19.62
N PRO A 38 -3.61 2.32 19.57
CA PRO A 38 -2.51 1.82 18.76
C PRO A 38 -2.23 0.33 19.02
N GLY A 39 -2.16 -0.46 17.95
CA GLY A 39 -1.96 -1.91 18.01
C GLY A 39 -3.24 -2.72 18.22
N THR A 40 -4.39 -2.07 18.39
CA THR A 40 -5.72 -2.73 18.41
C THR A 40 -6.56 -2.39 17.19
N GLU A 41 -5.96 -1.81 16.14
CA GLU A 41 -6.65 -1.56 14.88
C GLU A 41 -7.17 -2.88 14.31
N ALA A 42 -8.39 -2.85 13.76
CA ALA A 42 -8.95 -4.01 13.11
C ALA A 42 -8.01 -4.46 11.99
N GLN A 43 -7.60 -5.73 12.01
CA GLN A 43 -6.88 -6.30 10.89
C GLN A 43 -7.75 -6.21 9.66
N LEU A 44 -7.28 -5.47 8.65
CA LEU A 44 -7.92 -5.36 7.35
C LEU A 44 -7.91 -6.74 6.68
N PRO A 45 -9.05 -7.45 6.63
CA PRO A 45 -9.08 -8.73 5.95
C PRO A 45 -8.77 -8.47 4.47
N ALA A 46 -7.90 -9.29 3.89
CA ALA A 46 -7.51 -9.21 2.49
C ALA A 46 -6.73 -7.95 2.06
N TYR A 47 -5.93 -7.33 2.94
CA TYR A 47 -5.03 -6.23 2.55
C TYR A 47 -4.22 -6.49 1.26
N PRO A 48 -3.64 -7.69 1.02
CA PRO A 48 -2.96 -7.99 -0.25
C PRO A 48 -3.87 -7.86 -1.48
N THR A 49 -5.14 -8.28 -1.40
CA THR A 49 -6.12 -8.17 -2.50
C THR A 49 -6.50 -6.72 -2.78
N LEU A 50 -6.55 -5.87 -1.74
CA LEU A 50 -6.80 -4.44 -1.90
C LEU A 50 -5.64 -3.74 -2.60
N LEU A 51 -4.40 -4.12 -2.27
CA LEU A 51 -3.22 -3.63 -2.96
C LEU A 51 -3.24 -4.05 -4.43
N GLU A 52 -3.52 -5.31 -4.73
CA GLU A 52 -3.59 -5.82 -6.11
C GLU A 52 -4.64 -5.08 -6.96
N LYS A 53 -5.83 -4.76 -6.39
CA LYS A 53 -6.88 -3.97 -7.06
C LYS A 53 -6.37 -2.61 -7.56
N CYS A 54 -5.41 -2.02 -6.85
CA CYS A 54 -4.80 -0.73 -7.18
C CYS A 54 -3.41 -0.88 -7.80
N HIS A 55 -3.04 -2.09 -8.23
CA HIS A 55 -1.72 -2.40 -8.78
C HIS A 55 -0.57 -1.99 -7.83
N LEU A 56 -0.73 -2.16 -6.53
CA LEU A 56 0.27 -1.83 -5.51
C LEU A 56 0.94 -3.09 -4.95
N ASN A 57 2.11 -2.90 -4.35
CA ASN A 57 2.86 -3.95 -3.66
C ASN A 57 3.11 -3.56 -2.19
N VAL A 58 3.26 -4.55 -1.31
CA VAL A 58 3.57 -4.26 0.11
C VAL A 58 4.89 -3.49 0.24
N SER A 59 5.86 -3.75 -0.64
CA SER A 59 7.16 -3.07 -0.63
C SER A 59 7.06 -1.56 -0.86
N ASN A 60 6.10 -1.08 -1.66
CA ASN A 60 5.98 0.32 -2.06
C ASN A 60 4.94 1.13 -1.25
N THR A 61 4.31 0.48 -0.25
CA THR A 61 3.33 1.08 0.66
C THR A 61 3.78 1.09 2.12
N ARG A 62 4.92 0.46 2.43
CA ARG A 62 5.42 0.22 3.78
C ARG A 62 5.71 1.50 4.57
N ASP A 63 6.24 2.53 3.92
CA ASP A 63 6.59 3.79 4.58
C ASP A 63 5.42 4.78 4.62
N GLY A 64 4.25 4.39 4.09
CA GLY A 64 3.02 5.18 4.15
C GLY A 64 2.32 5.11 5.51
N SER A 65 1.21 5.83 5.62
CA SER A 65 0.31 5.73 6.77
C SER A 65 -1.13 5.61 6.29
N VAL A 66 -1.85 4.61 6.80
CA VAL A 66 -3.27 4.39 6.52
C VAL A 66 -4.08 4.82 7.75
N MET A 67 -4.96 5.79 7.57
CA MET A 67 -5.69 6.45 8.65
C MET A 67 -7.19 6.40 8.37
N PRO A 68 -7.88 5.30 8.71
CA PRO A 68 -9.33 5.24 8.62
C PRO A 68 -9.97 6.07 9.75
N ALA A 69 -11.05 6.77 9.44
CA ALA A 69 -11.93 7.38 10.42
C ALA A 69 -13.37 7.04 10.07
N CYS A 70 -14.18 6.80 11.11
CA CYS A 70 -15.61 6.64 10.95
C CYS A 70 -16.32 7.89 11.51
N VAL A 71 -17.02 8.60 10.64
CA VAL A 71 -17.71 9.85 10.94
C VAL A 71 -19.12 9.76 10.33
N PRO A 72 -20.18 9.66 11.16
CA PRO A 72 -21.54 9.59 10.66
C PRO A 72 -21.86 10.73 9.68
N ASN A 73 -22.33 10.38 8.48
CA ASN A 73 -22.63 11.29 7.37
C ASN A 73 -21.46 12.17 6.91
N LEU A 74 -20.21 11.83 7.26
CA LEU A 74 -18.99 12.56 6.89
C LEU A 74 -19.05 14.07 7.18
N VAL A 75 -19.66 14.46 8.31
CA VAL A 75 -19.77 15.87 8.70
C VAL A 75 -18.38 16.53 8.71
N PRO A 76 -18.11 17.56 7.87
CA PRO A 76 -16.74 18.00 7.61
C PRO A 76 -15.94 18.43 8.84
N SER A 77 -16.59 19.13 9.78
CA SER A 77 -15.94 19.55 11.03
C SER A 77 -15.52 18.37 11.91
N LEU A 78 -16.32 17.30 11.93
CA LEU A 78 -16.03 16.08 12.66
C LEU A 78 -14.96 15.24 11.97
N VAL A 79 -14.95 15.23 10.63
CA VAL A 79 -13.86 14.64 9.84
C VAL A 79 -12.54 15.34 10.21
N LEU A 80 -12.50 16.67 10.12
CA LEU A 80 -11.33 17.46 10.49
C LEU A 80 -10.86 17.17 11.92
N SER A 81 -11.76 17.11 12.91
CA SER A 81 -11.38 16.81 14.30
C SER A 81 -10.86 15.38 14.46
N ASN A 82 -11.45 14.38 13.79
CA ASN A 82 -10.98 12.99 13.88
C ASN A 82 -9.55 12.82 13.33
N PHE A 83 -9.14 13.64 12.37
CA PHE A 83 -7.77 13.59 11.85
C PHE A 83 -6.81 14.48 12.64
N THR A 84 -7.24 15.68 13.03
CA THR A 84 -6.35 16.69 13.64
C THR A 84 -6.29 16.62 15.17
N GLN A 85 -7.25 16.00 15.84
CA GLN A 85 -7.30 15.87 17.32
C GLN A 85 -7.18 14.42 17.80
N SER A 86 -6.68 13.52 16.96
CA SER A 86 -6.41 12.12 17.29
C SER A 86 -4.91 11.79 17.17
N GLN A 87 -4.58 10.51 17.31
CA GLN A 87 -3.24 9.98 17.04
C GLN A 87 -2.72 10.27 15.62
N TYR A 88 -3.62 10.51 14.65
CA TYR A 88 -3.24 10.85 13.27
C TYR A 88 -2.59 12.23 13.14
N SER A 89 -2.80 13.12 14.12
CA SER A 89 -2.18 14.45 14.14
C SER A 89 -0.65 14.38 14.12
N GLY A 90 -0.05 13.32 14.66
CA GLY A 90 1.39 13.10 14.58
C GLY A 90 1.86 12.92 13.14
N ASN A 91 1.13 12.13 12.34
CA ASN A 91 1.47 11.89 10.94
C ASN A 91 1.20 13.12 10.07
N LEU A 92 0.10 13.84 10.31
CA LEU A 92 -0.24 15.05 9.54
C LEU A 92 0.76 16.20 9.75
N ASN A 93 1.48 16.21 10.88
CA ASN A 93 2.51 17.19 11.20
C ASN A 93 3.93 16.71 10.83
N ASP A 94 4.09 15.48 10.35
CA ASP A 94 5.38 14.92 10.00
C ASP A 94 5.76 15.28 8.56
N THR A 95 6.90 15.96 8.41
CA THR A 95 7.38 16.45 7.12
C THR A 95 7.85 15.35 6.17
N LYS A 96 7.99 14.10 6.63
CA LYS A 96 8.37 12.97 5.77
C LYS A 96 7.27 12.62 4.77
N TYR A 97 6.02 12.94 5.07
CA TYR A 97 4.91 12.73 4.17
C TYR A 97 4.83 13.87 3.16
N THR A 98 4.72 13.49 1.89
CA THR A 98 4.77 14.41 0.74
C THR A 98 3.57 14.24 -0.17
N GLY A 99 2.83 13.14 -0.03
CA GLY A 99 1.61 12.91 -0.81
C GLY A 99 0.44 12.37 0.00
N ILE A 100 -0.74 12.39 -0.62
CA ILE A 100 -2.01 12.05 0.01
C ILE A 100 -2.97 11.38 -0.96
N GLY A 101 -3.67 10.35 -0.49
CA GLY A 101 -4.87 9.79 -1.11
C GLY A 101 -6.03 9.82 -0.12
N ILE A 102 -7.23 10.16 -0.57
CA ILE A 102 -8.42 10.23 0.30
C ILE A 102 -9.55 9.50 -0.40
N GLY A 103 -10.13 8.51 0.28
CA GLY A 103 -11.30 7.78 -0.17
C GLY A 103 -12.38 7.74 0.89
N SER A 104 -13.64 7.65 0.48
CA SER A 104 -14.76 7.65 1.42
C SER A 104 -15.95 6.87 0.90
N GLU A 105 -16.64 6.16 1.79
CA GLU A 105 -17.82 5.38 1.49
C GLU A 105 -18.72 5.32 2.74
N ASN A 106 -20.01 5.67 2.59
CA ASN A 106 -20.94 5.84 3.72
C ASN A 106 -20.36 6.74 4.83
N ASP A 107 -20.21 6.21 6.04
CA ASP A 107 -19.68 6.92 7.20
C ASP A 107 -18.14 6.82 7.31
N TRP A 108 -17.49 6.13 6.38
CA TRP A 108 -16.06 5.87 6.44
C TRP A 108 -15.30 6.80 5.51
N ILE A 109 -14.21 7.34 6.03
CA ILE A 109 -13.22 8.08 5.27
C ILE A 109 -11.84 7.52 5.61
N VAL A 110 -11.04 7.25 4.59
CA VAL A 110 -9.68 6.75 4.72
C VAL A 110 -8.75 7.78 4.14
N VAL A 111 -7.81 8.25 4.95
CA VAL A 111 -6.71 9.11 4.50
C VAL A 111 -5.45 8.26 4.46
N ILE A 112 -4.77 8.27 3.33
CA ILE A 112 -3.47 7.62 3.16
C ILE A 112 -2.43 8.70 2.92
N LEU A 113 -1.37 8.71 3.74
CA LEU A 113 -0.20 9.56 3.52
C LEU A 113 0.92 8.76 2.87
N THR A 114 1.54 9.36 1.86
CA THR A 114 2.64 8.78 1.10
C THR A 114 3.92 9.58 1.35
N THR A 115 5.06 8.94 1.14
CA THR A 115 6.39 9.56 1.22
C THR A 115 6.97 9.73 -0.19
N SER A 116 8.14 10.37 -0.28
CA SER A 116 8.93 10.39 -1.52
C SER A 116 9.91 9.21 -1.64
N THR A 117 9.87 8.23 -0.72
CA THR A 117 10.74 7.05 -0.77
C THR A 117 10.14 5.98 -1.69
N PRO A 118 10.96 5.12 -2.34
CA PRO A 118 10.44 3.99 -3.11
C PRO A 118 9.49 3.09 -2.30
N GLU A 119 9.75 2.96 -1.00
CA GLU A 119 8.99 2.10 -0.08
C GLU A 119 7.66 2.72 0.40
N GLY A 120 7.40 3.98 0.11
CA GLY A 120 6.16 4.68 0.50
C GLY A 120 5.61 5.61 -0.58
N GLY A 121 6.07 5.46 -1.82
CA GLY A 121 5.66 6.28 -2.96
C GLY A 121 4.37 5.81 -3.64
N TYR A 122 3.89 4.60 -3.35
CA TYR A 122 2.67 4.03 -3.94
C TYR A 122 2.73 3.99 -5.48
N SER A 123 3.92 3.75 -6.04
CA SER A 123 4.08 3.53 -7.47
C SER A 123 3.41 2.21 -7.88
N PRO A 124 2.85 2.08 -9.09
CA PRO A 124 2.31 0.80 -9.54
C PRO A 124 3.40 -0.27 -9.55
N ALA A 125 3.02 -1.49 -9.20
CA ALA A 125 3.85 -2.67 -9.33
C ALA A 125 4.24 -2.84 -10.81
N SER A 126 5.53 -2.81 -11.10
CA SER A 126 6.06 -3.27 -12.37
C SER A 126 5.76 -4.76 -12.51
N SER A 127 5.33 -5.21 -13.69
CA SER A 127 5.21 -6.64 -14.00
C SER A 127 6.53 -7.42 -13.82
N ASP A 128 7.64 -6.70 -13.69
CA ASP A 128 8.98 -7.24 -13.47
C ASP A 128 9.27 -7.63 -12.01
N ASP A 129 8.50 -7.12 -11.04
CA ASP A 129 8.69 -7.43 -9.60
C ASP A 129 8.13 -8.81 -9.20
N ALA A 130 7.33 -9.44 -10.07
CA ALA A 130 6.88 -10.83 -9.91
C ALA A 130 7.96 -11.86 -10.27
N ALA A 131 9.14 -11.42 -10.71
CA ALA A 131 10.21 -12.28 -11.24
C ALA A 131 11.52 -12.20 -10.44
N SER A 132 11.48 -12.26 -9.11
CA SER A 132 12.71 -12.35 -8.29
C SER A 132 12.75 -13.55 -7.32
N LEU A 133 12.14 -14.69 -7.69
CA LEU A 133 12.42 -15.99 -7.04
C LEU A 133 12.76 -17.14 -8.00
N CYS A 134 12.90 -16.86 -9.30
CA CYS A 134 13.60 -17.77 -10.20
C CYS A 134 14.94 -17.16 -10.56
N SER A 135 15.98 -17.55 -9.81
CA SER A 135 17.32 -17.61 -10.34
C SER A 135 17.31 -18.47 -11.61
N ARG A 136 17.00 -17.85 -12.75
CA ARG A 136 17.43 -18.36 -14.06
C ARG A 136 18.94 -18.20 -14.10
N THR A 137 19.64 -19.16 -13.51
CA THR A 137 20.91 -19.55 -14.10
C THR A 137 20.59 -19.92 -15.55
N PRO A 138 21.22 -19.29 -16.55
CA PRO A 138 21.17 -19.85 -17.88
C PRO A 138 21.99 -21.15 -17.78
N LEU A 139 21.35 -22.31 -17.74
CA LEU A 139 22.03 -23.59 -17.93
C LEU A 139 22.68 -23.56 -19.32
N PRO A 140 24.02 -23.48 -19.47
CA PRO A 140 24.65 -23.64 -20.77
C PRO A 140 25.37 -25.00 -20.73
N SER A 141 24.67 -26.11 -20.48
CA SER A 141 25.41 -27.36 -20.21
C SER A 141 24.66 -28.66 -20.45
N ILE A 142 23.85 -28.73 -21.51
CA ILE A 142 23.41 -30.04 -22.05
C ILE A 142 23.83 -30.18 -23.51
N PHE A 143 23.72 -29.12 -24.32
CA PHE A 143 24.15 -29.14 -25.73
C PHE A 143 25.67 -29.30 -25.91
N HIS A 144 26.50 -28.76 -25.01
CA HIS A 144 27.96 -28.94 -25.07
C HIS A 144 28.41 -30.37 -24.69
N LEU A 145 27.72 -31.03 -23.77
CA LEU A 145 28.06 -32.40 -23.38
C LEU A 145 27.74 -33.40 -24.50
N PHE A 146 26.65 -33.17 -25.24
CA PHE A 146 26.28 -33.99 -26.40
C PHE A 146 27.25 -33.82 -27.57
N PHE A 147 27.73 -32.60 -27.84
CA PHE A 147 28.71 -32.36 -28.90
C PHE A 147 30.09 -32.98 -28.59
N LEU A 148 30.51 -32.97 -27.32
CA LEU A 148 31.75 -33.62 -26.88
C LEU A 148 31.67 -35.16 -26.98
N LEU A 149 30.53 -35.77 -26.64
CA LEU A 149 30.34 -37.22 -26.74
C LEU A 149 30.32 -37.72 -28.20
N VAL A 150 29.68 -36.98 -29.11
CA VAL A 150 29.65 -37.34 -30.54
C VAL A 150 31.03 -37.12 -31.19
N GLY A 151 31.79 -36.11 -30.76
CA GLY A 151 33.17 -35.89 -31.22
C GLY A 151 34.13 -37.01 -30.82
N CYS A 152 34.04 -37.55 -29.60
CA CYS A 152 34.88 -38.66 -29.15
C CYS A 152 34.55 -39.99 -29.83
N LEU A 153 33.28 -40.24 -30.22
CA LEU A 153 32.90 -41.46 -30.94
C LEU A 153 33.33 -41.47 -32.41
N LEU A 154 33.59 -40.32 -33.01
CA LEU A 154 34.05 -40.20 -34.40
C LEU A 154 35.58 -40.26 -34.53
N LEU A 155 36.32 -40.29 -33.41
CA LEU A 155 37.79 -40.32 -33.35
C LEU A 155 38.36 -41.63 -32.77
N LEU A 156 37.52 -42.67 -32.57
CA LEU A 156 37.96 -44.04 -32.26
C LEU A 156 37.89 -44.93 -33.50
#